data_AF-A0A2I0FC12-F1
#
_entry.id   AF-A0A2I0FC12-F1
#
_cell.length_a   1.000
_cell.length_b   1.000
_cell.length_c   1.000
_cell.angle_alpha   90.00
_cell.angle_beta   90.00
_cell.angle_gamma   90.00
#
_symmetry.space_group_name_H-M   'P 1'
#
loop_
_entity.id
_entity.type
_entity.pdbx_description
1 polymer ?
#
loop_
_entity_poly.entity_id
_entity_poly.type
_entity_poly.pdbx_seq_one_letter_code
_entity_poly.pdbx_strand_id
1 'polypeptide(L)'
;MKKPLWTKERVAQKGSVFLQSVLNNMGSKSLNATVRFGTTGTGDLPNYQVKKEFGPIAPDRHLITVYQSRSHKKYTGTAVFNDDNLSEEFSYADIIEMLANDIKGMLADDNIHS
;
A
#
# COMPACT_ATOMS: atom_id res chain seq x y z
N MET A 1 18.79 9.77 11.52
CA MET A 1 17.54 9.70 10.74
C MET A 1 16.77 8.47 11.17
N LYS A 2 15.46 8.59 11.45
CA LYS A 2 14.61 7.46 11.86
C LYS A 2 14.23 6.70 10.58
N LYS A 3 14.48 5.39 10.52
CA LYS A 3 14.10 4.58 9.35
C LYS A 3 12.56 4.60 9.19
N PRO A 4 12.01 4.74 7.97
CA PRO A 4 10.58 4.59 7.76
C PRO A 4 10.15 3.20 8.21
N LEU A 5 9.08 3.14 9.01
CA LEU A 5 8.66 1.91 9.68
C LEU A 5 8.20 0.83 8.69
N TRP A 6 7.68 1.24 7.53
CA TRP A 6 7.05 0.40 6.52
C TRP A 6 7.91 0.32 5.26
N THR A 7 8.76 -0.71 5.19
CA THR A 7 9.52 -1.07 3.98
C THR A 7 8.72 -2.05 3.11
N LYS A 8 9.18 -2.31 1.88
CA LYS A 8 8.58 -3.32 0.99
C LYS A 8 8.40 -4.66 1.67
N GLU A 9 9.43 -5.14 2.39
CA GLU A 9 9.41 -6.43 3.08
C GLU A 9 8.33 -6.47 4.17
N ARG A 10 8.22 -5.41 4.97
CA ARG A 10 7.24 -5.34 6.06
C ARG A 10 5.80 -5.21 5.54
N VAL A 11 5.61 -4.53 4.40
CA VAL A 11 4.32 -4.45 3.73
C VAL A 11 3.94 -5.81 3.14
N ALA A 12 4.88 -6.50 2.50
CA ALA A 12 4.67 -7.84 1.95
C ALA A 12 4.22 -8.85 3.02
N GLN A 13 4.80 -8.78 4.23
CA GLN A 13 4.41 -9.61 5.39
C GLN A 13 2.96 -9.41 5.87
N LYS A 14 2.21 -8.44 5.35
CA LYS A 14 0.77 -8.31 5.65
C LYS A 14 -0.07 -9.32 4.85
N GLY A 15 0.51 -9.98 3.86
CA GLY A 15 -0.09 -11.07 3.10
C GLY A 15 -0.99 -10.63 1.94
N SER A 16 -1.25 -11.58 1.05
CA SER A 16 -1.98 -11.40 -0.21
C SER A 16 -3.33 -10.69 -0.09
N VAL A 17 -4.15 -11.00 0.93
CA VAL A 17 -5.46 -10.35 1.13
C VAL A 17 -5.34 -8.85 1.36
N PHE A 18 -4.34 -8.44 2.14
CA PHE A 18 -4.07 -7.03 2.41
C PHE A 18 -3.58 -6.34 1.14
N LEU A 19 -2.59 -6.93 0.45
CA LEU A 19 -2.00 -6.38 -0.77
C LEU A 19 -3.03 -6.24 -1.89
N GLN A 20 -3.92 -7.23 -2.05
CA GLN A 20 -5.00 -7.18 -3.03
C GLN A 20 -5.98 -6.03 -2.74
N SER A 21 -6.31 -5.82 -1.47
CA SER A 21 -7.17 -4.71 -1.04
C SER A 21 -6.52 -3.35 -1.28
N VAL A 22 -5.20 -3.22 -1.09
CA VAL A 22 -4.45 -2.01 -1.45
C VAL A 22 -4.51 -1.78 -2.95
N LEU A 23 -4.25 -2.79 -3.78
CA LEU A 23 -4.33 -2.70 -5.24
C LEU A 23 -5.72 -2.27 -5.71
N ASN A 24 -6.78 -2.82 -5.14
CA ASN A 24 -8.16 -2.44 -5.46
C ASN A 24 -8.40 -0.95 -5.19
N ASN A 25 -7.81 -0.41 -4.11
CA ASN A 25 -7.92 1.01 -3.79
C ASN A 25 -7.01 1.91 -4.64
N MET A 26 -5.85 1.41 -5.07
CA MET A 26 -5.02 2.06 -6.08
C MET A 26 -5.74 2.14 -7.44
N GLY A 27 -6.54 1.13 -7.78
CA GLY A 27 -7.31 1.03 -9.01
C GLY A 27 -6.55 0.24 -10.07
N SER A 28 -6.25 0.87 -11.21
CA SER A 28 -5.55 0.25 -12.33
C SER A 28 -4.15 0.82 -12.53
N LYS A 29 -3.29 0.05 -13.21
CA LYS A 29 -1.94 0.48 -13.62
C LYS A 29 -1.93 1.79 -14.43
N SER A 30 -3.00 2.08 -15.17
CA SER A 30 -3.12 3.29 -16.00
C SER A 30 -3.30 4.60 -15.22
N LEU A 31 -3.61 4.55 -13.92
CA LEU A 31 -3.83 5.73 -13.08
C LEU A 31 -2.55 6.28 -12.44
N ASN A 32 -1.39 5.69 -12.74
CA ASN A 32 -0.09 6.03 -12.14
C ASN A 32 -0.18 6.23 -10.62
N ALA A 33 -0.96 5.38 -9.95
CA ALA A 33 -1.23 5.54 -8.53
C ALA A 33 0.00 5.13 -7.71
N THR A 34 0.31 5.92 -6.68
CA THR A 34 1.29 5.59 -5.65
C THR A 34 0.59 5.42 -4.31
N VAL A 35 1.20 4.64 -3.41
CA VAL A 35 0.72 4.43 -2.05
C VAL A 35 1.83 4.69 -1.04
N ARG A 36 1.50 5.33 0.08
CA ARG A 36 2.37 5.47 1.26
C ARG A 36 1.68 4.89 2.47
N PHE A 37 2.43 4.19 3.31
CA PHE A 37 1.94 3.50 4.50
C PHE A 37 2.36 4.26 5.75
N GLY A 38 1.39 4.54 6.62
CA GLY A 38 1.57 5.24 7.88
C GLY A 38 1.18 4.37 9.06
N THR A 39 1.91 4.55 10.15
CA THR A 39 1.60 3.87 11.41
C THR A 39 0.51 4.65 12.16
N THR A 40 -0.55 3.97 12.58
CA THR A 40 -1.52 4.53 13.53
C THR A 40 -1.78 3.54 14.67
N GLY A 41 -1.94 4.02 15.91
CA GLY A 41 -2.24 3.17 17.05
C GLY A 41 -1.09 2.22 17.42
N THR A 42 -1.38 0.92 17.56
CA THR A 42 -0.47 -0.11 18.09
C THR A 42 0.67 -0.53 17.16
N GLY A 43 0.62 -0.17 15.87
CA GLY A 43 1.70 -0.44 14.91
C GLY A 43 1.60 -1.78 14.15
N ASP A 44 0.52 -2.53 14.33
CA ASP A 44 0.33 -3.86 13.73
C ASP A 44 -0.07 -3.79 12.24
N LEU A 45 -0.93 -2.82 11.89
CA LEU A 45 -1.44 -2.60 10.54
C LEU A 45 -1.28 -1.13 10.12
N PRO A 46 -0.73 -0.85 8.92
CA PRO A 46 -0.56 0.51 8.45
C PRO A 46 -1.83 1.06 7.81
N ASN A 47 -2.32 2.22 8.23
CA ASN A 47 -3.23 2.97 7.37
C ASN A 47 -2.42 3.46 6.17
N TYR A 48 -3.08 3.76 5.06
CA TYR A 48 -2.34 4.16 3.85
C TYR A 48 -3.06 5.25 3.11
N GLN A 49 -2.28 6.05 2.38
CA GLN A 49 -2.79 7.04 1.45
C GLN A 49 -2.45 6.61 0.04
N VAL A 50 -3.43 6.70 -0.85
CA VAL A 50 -3.25 6.50 -2.29
C VAL A 50 -3.29 7.86 -2.94
N LYS A 51 -2.24 8.20 -3.70
CA LYS A 51 -2.19 9.35 -4.59
C LYS A 51 -2.46 8.85 -6.00
N LYS A 52 -3.46 9.42 -6.68
CA LYS A 52 -3.78 9.12 -8.09
C LYS A 52 -3.54 10.37 -8.92
N GLU A 53 -2.78 10.23 -9.99
CA GLU A 53 -2.48 11.34 -10.89
C GLU A 53 -3.47 11.35 -12.06
N PHE A 54 -3.97 12.52 -12.45
CA PHE A 54 -4.93 12.66 -13.55
C PHE A 54 -4.27 12.61 -14.95
N GLY A 55 -3.01 12.16 -15.01
CA GLY A 55 -2.26 11.96 -16.23
C GLY A 55 -1.83 13.26 -16.92
N PRO A 56 -1.41 13.20 -18.19
CA PRO A 56 -0.83 14.34 -18.92
C PRO A 56 -1.77 15.54 -19.09
N ILE A 57 -3.07 15.31 -18.96
CA ILE A 57 -4.12 16.31 -19.16
C ILE A 57 -4.17 17.28 -17.96
N ALA A 58 -3.71 16.85 -16.78
CA ALA A 58 -3.64 17.69 -15.59
C ALA A 58 -2.51 17.20 -14.64
N PRO A 59 -1.23 17.43 -15.00
CA PRO A 59 -0.07 16.86 -14.30
C PRO A 59 0.03 17.32 -12.83
N ASP A 60 -0.43 18.54 -12.52
CA ASP A 60 -0.41 19.05 -11.15
C ASP A 60 -1.61 18.60 -10.31
N ARG A 61 -2.62 17.98 -10.95
CA ARG A 61 -3.78 17.46 -10.26
C ARG A 61 -3.54 16.03 -9.82
N HIS A 62 -3.72 15.82 -8.54
CA HIS A 62 -3.72 14.51 -7.93
C HIS A 62 -4.84 14.42 -6.90
N LEU A 63 -5.37 13.22 -6.74
CA LEU A 63 -6.33 12.89 -5.69
C LEU A 63 -5.64 12.04 -4.65
N ILE A 64 -5.54 12.57 -3.42
CA ILE A 64 -5.09 11.79 -2.26
C ILE A 64 -6.32 11.25 -1.55
N THR A 65 -6.36 9.94 -1.33
CA THR A 65 -7.40 9.29 -0.52
C THR A 65 -6.75 8.44 0.56
N VAL A 66 -7.17 8.65 1.81
CA VAL A 66 -6.71 7.88 2.96
C VAL A 66 -7.63 6.68 3.18
N TYR A 67 -7.03 5.54 3.52
CA TYR A 67 -7.71 4.28 3.79
C TYR A 67 -7.28 3.70 5.13
N GLN A 68 -8.27 3.17 5.85
CA GLN A 68 -8.03 2.43 7.08
C GLN A 68 -7.54 1.02 6.77
N SER A 69 -6.54 0.50 7.47
CA SER A 69 -5.99 -0.84 7.19
C SER A 69 -7.01 -1.94 7.40
N ARG A 70 -7.77 -1.90 8.52
CA ARG A 70 -8.65 -3.02 8.89
C ARG A 70 -9.84 -3.17 7.95
N SER A 71 -10.39 -2.07 7.48
CA SER A 71 -11.60 -2.07 6.66
C SER A 71 -11.29 -1.85 5.18
N HIS A 72 -10.10 -1.35 4.84
CA HIS A 72 -9.75 -0.80 3.53
C HIS A 72 -10.78 0.22 3.01
N LYS A 73 -11.57 0.82 3.91
CA LYS A 73 -12.54 1.87 3.58
C LYS A 73 -11.85 3.22 3.63
N LYS A 74 -12.37 4.15 2.80
CA LYS A 74 -11.95 5.54 2.82
C LYS A 74 -12.16 6.12 4.21
N TYR A 75 -11.13 6.76 4.73
CA TYR A 75 -11.24 7.57 5.92
C TYR A 75 -11.84 8.93 5.55
N THR A 76 -12.93 9.32 6.22
CA THR A 76 -13.68 10.56 5.96
C THR A 76 -13.43 11.65 7.00
N GLY A 77 -12.55 11.40 7.98
CA GLY A 77 -12.16 12.40 8.97
C GLY A 77 -11.11 13.37 8.43
N THR A 78 -10.76 14.37 9.24
CA THR A 78 -9.79 15.43 8.90
C THR A 78 -8.33 15.06 9.14
N ALA A 79 -8.05 13.80 9.51
CA ALA A 79 -6.69 13.36 9.82
C ALA A 79 -5.78 13.48 8.59
N VAL A 80 -4.78 14.34 8.71
CA VAL A 80 -3.66 14.45 7.79
C VAL A 80 -2.56 13.54 8.33
N PHE A 81 -2.06 12.61 7.51
CA PHE A 81 -0.86 11.87 7.91
C PHE A 81 0.29 12.85 8.11
N ASN A 82 1.05 12.70 9.19
CA ASN A 82 2.35 13.35 9.29
C ASN A 82 3.29 12.66 8.28
N ASP A 83 3.74 13.40 7.27
CA ASP A 83 4.62 12.91 6.20
C ASP A 83 5.90 12.26 6.73
N ASP A 84 6.40 12.69 7.90
CA ASP A 84 7.59 12.13 8.55
C ASP A 84 7.38 10.71 9.07
N ASN A 85 6.12 10.25 9.17
CA ASN A 85 5.73 8.93 9.68
C ASN A 85 5.18 8.01 8.59
N LEU A 86 5.31 8.42 7.32
CA LEU A 86 4.92 7.64 6.16
C LEU A 86 6.13 6.91 5.57
N SER A 87 5.87 5.78 4.93
CA SER A 87 6.85 5.12 4.07
C SER A 87 7.28 6.01 2.91
N GLU A 88 8.27 5.53 2.18
CA GLU A 88 8.47 5.93 0.78
C GLU A 88 7.22 5.63 -0.07
N GLU A 89 7.17 6.23 -1.26
CA GLU A 89 6.11 5.94 -2.23
C GLU A 89 6.34 4.58 -2.87
N PHE A 90 5.32 3.73 -2.83
CA PHE A 90 5.28 2.49 -3.59
C PHE A 90 4.36 2.66 -4.79
N SER A 91 4.85 2.27 -5.95
CA SER A 91 4.06 2.24 -7.19
C SER A 91 3.10 1.06 -7.21
N TYR A 92 2.14 1.10 -8.13
CA TYR A 92 1.29 -0.06 -8.43
C TYR A 92 2.10 -1.33 -8.75
N ALA A 93 3.23 -1.18 -9.46
CA ALA A 93 4.10 -2.29 -9.81
C ALA A 93 4.79 -2.91 -8.58
N ASP A 94 5.22 -2.07 -7.63
CA ASP A 94 5.85 -2.56 -6.39
C ASP A 94 4.87 -3.43 -5.59
N ILE A 95 3.60 -3.03 -5.48
CA ILE A 95 2.59 -3.81 -4.74
C ILE A 95 2.25 -5.12 -5.47
N ILE A 96 2.22 -5.12 -6.81
CA ILE A 96 2.05 -6.34 -7.61
C ILE A 96 3.22 -7.30 -7.40
N GLU A 97 4.44 -6.79 -7.37
CA GLU A 97 5.64 -7.61 -7.11
C GLU A 97 5.59 -8.24 -5.72
N MET A 98 5.21 -7.47 -4.69
CA MET A 98 5.02 -7.99 -3.33
C MET A 98 3.97 -9.11 -3.29
N LEU A 99 2.83 -8.92 -3.96
CA LEU A 99 1.75 -9.91 -4.03
C LEU A 99 2.21 -11.18 -4.74
N ALA A 100 2.91 -11.05 -5.87
CA ALA A 100 3.40 -12.21 -6.62
C ALA A 100 4.42 -13.02 -5.82
N ASN A 101 5.28 -12.36 -5.05
CA ASN A 101 6.26 -13.03 -4.20
C ASN A 101 5.61 -13.74 -3.01
N ASP A 102 4.59 -13.16 -2.40
CA ASP A 102 3.80 -13.81 -1.33
C ASP A 102 3.14 -15.10 -1.83
N ILE A 103 2.46 -15.04 -2.98
CA ILE A 103 1.81 -16.21 -3.60
C ILE A 103 2.84 -17.29 -3.97
N LYS A 104 4.00 -16.91 -4.53
CA LYS A 104 5.07 -17.87 -4.85
C LYS A 104 5.61 -18.56 -3.60
N GLY A 105 5.75 -17.83 -2.49
CA GLY A 105 6.14 -18.41 -1.20
C GLY A 105 5.15 -19.49 -0.75
N MET A 106 3.84 -19.19 -0.81
CA MET A 106 2.79 -20.15 -0.48
C MET A 106 2.86 -21.43 -1.33
N LEU A 107 3.06 -21.30 -2.65
CA LEU A 107 3.16 -22.44 -3.57
C LEU A 107 4.45 -23.26 -3.40
N ALA A 108 5.53 -22.64 -2.91
CA ALA A 108 6.79 -23.34 -2.64
C ALA A 108 6.69 -24.18 -1.36
N ASP A 109 6.01 -23.68 -0.33
CA ASP A 109 5.84 -24.37 0.95
C ASP A 109 4.94 -25.62 0.82
N ASP A 110 3.92 -25.57 -0.04
CA ASP A 110 3.02 -26.70 -0.31
C ASP A 110 3.71 -27.89 -1.01
N ASN A 111 4.87 -27.69 -1.65
CA ASN A 111 5.62 -28.73 -2.34
C ASN A 111 6.63 -29.49 -1.45
N ILE A 112 6.76 -29.14 -0.17
CA ILE A 112 7.77 -29.74 0.73
C ILE A 112 7.20 -30.96 1.49
N HIS A 113 5.91 -31.29 1.33
CA HIS A 113 5.25 -32.40 2.03
C HIS A 113 4.61 -33.46 1.10
N SER A 114 5.06 -33.55 -0.16
CA SER A 114 4.66 -34.63 -1.09
C SER A 114 5.76 -35.66 -1.31
#